data_AF-A0A0D2QTT6-F1
#
_entry.id   AF-A0A0D2QTT6-F1
#
_cell.length_a   1.000
_cell.length_b   1.000
_cell.length_c   1.000
_cell.angle_alpha   90.00
_cell.angle_beta   90.00
_cell.angle_gamma   90.00
#
_symmetry.space_group_name_H-M   'P 1'
#
loop_
_entity.id
_entity.type
_entity.pdbx_description
1 polymer ?
#
loop_
_entity_poly.entity_id
_entity_poly.type
_entity_poly.pdbx_seq_one_letter_code
_entity_poly.pdbx_strand_id
1 'polypeptide(L)'
;MELNCSSPKTIPVVSTFTANGSDSSSTRKPISLWPGMYHSPVTNALWEARSKIFERLLDPPKDAPPQSELLTKTPSQSRTTIFYNFSSDYILREQYRDPWNEVRMGMLLEDLDALAGTISVKHCSDDDSTTRPLLLVTAAVDKIVLKKPISVDIDLKIVGSVIWVGRSSIEIQLDVIQSLKEESDVSHSVALAANFIFVARDSKTGKAAAVNRLSPETEREKFLFEEAEARSKLRKKKRVDRRKLENGEVNQLEPLLAEGRIFCDMPALADRDSILLRDTRLENALICQPQQRNIHGRIFGGFLMHRAFELAFSTAYVFAGLVPCFLEVDHVDFLRPVSTFLLSVQVLALNSLCLI
;
A
#
# COMPACT_ATOMS: atom_id res chain seq x y z
N MET A 1 -31.86 21.77 10.99
CA MET A 1 -30.89 20.72 11.34
C MET A 1 -30.84 19.75 10.18
N GLU A 2 -30.04 20.05 9.17
CA GLU A 2 -29.81 19.14 8.04
C GLU A 2 -28.42 18.54 8.20
N LEU A 3 -28.39 17.24 8.47
CA LEU A 3 -27.18 16.44 8.50
C LEU A 3 -26.66 16.35 7.07
N ASN A 4 -25.58 17.08 6.80
CA ASN A 4 -24.88 17.09 5.52
C ASN A 4 -24.17 15.74 5.33
N CYS A 5 -24.91 14.74 4.82
CA CYS A 5 -24.38 13.43 4.50
C CYS A 5 -23.49 13.59 3.25
N SER A 6 -22.18 13.73 3.45
CA SER A 6 -21.24 13.82 2.34
C SER A 6 -21.27 12.51 1.55
N SER A 7 -21.76 12.57 0.32
CA SER A 7 -21.76 11.45 -0.62
C SER A 7 -20.35 10.87 -0.80
N PRO A 8 -20.21 9.55 -1.05
CA PRO A 8 -18.90 8.94 -1.29
C PRO A 8 -18.24 9.60 -2.51
N LYS A 9 -17.11 10.29 -2.29
CA LYS A 9 -16.33 10.91 -3.36
C LYS A 9 -15.64 9.81 -4.17
N THR A 10 -16.18 9.53 -5.36
CA THR A 10 -15.49 8.74 -6.39
C THR A 10 -14.46 9.63 -7.07
N ILE A 11 -13.20 9.20 -7.06
CA ILE A 11 -12.10 9.90 -7.73
C ILE A 11 -11.93 9.26 -9.11
N PRO A 12 -12.26 9.96 -10.20
CA PRO A 12 -11.99 9.46 -11.55
C PRO A 12 -10.48 9.52 -11.81
N VAL A 13 -9.94 8.47 -12.42
CA VAL A 13 -8.56 8.42 -12.89
C VAL A 13 -8.57 8.73 -14.38
N VAL A 14 -7.78 9.71 -14.80
CA VAL A 14 -7.60 10.08 -16.21
C VAL A 14 -6.17 9.81 -16.63
N SER A 15 -5.95 9.47 -17.91
CA SER A 15 -4.59 9.34 -18.44
C SER A 15 -3.78 10.63 -18.26
N THR A 16 -2.47 10.49 -18.09
CA THR A 16 -1.54 11.62 -17.86
C THR A 16 -1.40 12.59 -19.05
N PHE A 17 -2.02 12.31 -20.20
CA PHE A 17 -1.87 13.09 -21.42
C PHE A 17 -3.02 14.08 -21.69
N THR A 18 -4.13 14.05 -20.94
CA THR A 18 -5.32 14.85 -21.25
C THR A 18 -5.41 16.24 -20.58
N ALA A 19 -4.34 16.73 -19.95
CA ALA A 19 -4.35 18.07 -19.35
C ALA A 19 -4.15 19.18 -20.42
N ASN A 20 -5.21 19.54 -21.15
CA ASN A 20 -5.26 20.75 -21.98
C ASN A 20 -6.55 21.54 -21.69
N GLY A 21 -6.39 22.78 -21.18
CA GLY A 21 -7.50 23.75 -21.08
C GLY A 21 -7.32 24.89 -20.08
N SER A 22 -6.42 25.82 -20.40
CA SER A 22 -6.41 27.27 -20.05
C SER A 22 -6.98 27.76 -18.70
N ASP A 23 -6.09 28.18 -17.80
CA ASP A 23 -6.28 29.46 -17.09
C ASP A 23 -4.93 30.16 -16.87
N SER A 24 -4.76 31.30 -17.52
CA SER A 24 -3.51 32.07 -17.59
C SER A 24 -3.49 33.17 -16.54
N SER A 25 -2.94 32.91 -15.34
CA SER A 25 -2.50 33.98 -14.41
C SER A 25 -1.61 33.54 -13.24
N SER A 26 -0.80 32.50 -13.37
CA SER A 26 0.15 32.12 -12.32
C SER A 26 1.48 31.66 -12.92
N THR A 27 2.57 32.32 -12.53
CA THR A 27 3.97 31.99 -12.88
C THR A 27 4.46 30.67 -12.26
N ARG A 28 3.56 29.81 -11.76
CA ARG A 28 3.90 28.41 -11.45
C ARG A 28 3.86 27.60 -12.73
N LYS A 29 4.96 26.90 -13.02
CA LYS A 29 5.01 25.91 -14.10
C LYS A 29 3.79 24.97 -14.01
N PRO A 30 3.11 24.66 -15.13
CA PRO A 30 2.13 23.58 -15.18
C PRO A 30 2.74 22.30 -14.60
N ILE A 31 1.99 21.59 -13.74
CA ILE A 31 2.42 20.31 -13.15
C ILE A 31 2.77 19.28 -14.23
N SER A 32 2.17 19.40 -15.42
CA SER A 32 2.41 18.57 -16.61
C SER A 32 3.77 18.76 -17.31
N LEU A 33 4.60 19.73 -16.91
CA LEU A 33 5.88 20.04 -17.59
C LEU A 33 7.13 19.71 -16.76
N TRP A 34 7.02 18.83 -15.76
CA TRP A 34 8.18 18.37 -14.98
C TRP A 34 8.79 17.10 -15.61
N PRO A 35 10.10 17.06 -15.92
CA PRO A 35 10.76 15.84 -16.37
C PRO A 35 10.68 14.74 -15.28
N GLY A 36 10.13 13.57 -15.65
CA GLY A 36 9.99 12.43 -14.74
C GLY A 36 8.68 12.40 -13.93
N MET A 37 7.52 12.44 -14.60
CA MET A 37 6.24 12.05 -14.00
C MET A 37 6.24 10.54 -13.71
N TYR A 38 6.89 10.14 -12.61
CA TYR A 38 7.09 8.76 -12.15
C TYR A 38 5.96 8.24 -11.25
N HIS A 39 4.82 8.91 -11.24
CA HIS A 39 3.64 8.55 -10.48
C HIS A 39 2.61 7.94 -11.42
N SER A 40 2.01 6.82 -11.02
CA SER A 40 0.83 6.27 -11.69
C SER A 40 -0.25 7.35 -11.88
N PRO A 41 -1.10 7.24 -12.91
CA PRO A 41 -2.24 8.15 -13.09
C PRO A 41 -3.10 8.30 -11.82
N VAL A 42 -3.20 7.23 -11.03
CA VAL A 42 -3.94 7.18 -9.77
C VAL A 42 -3.22 7.93 -8.67
N THR A 43 -1.92 7.68 -8.48
CA THR A 43 -1.15 8.41 -7.48
C THR A 43 -1.23 9.91 -7.79
N ASN A 44 -1.09 10.32 -9.05
CA ASN A 44 -1.30 11.71 -9.47
C ASN A 44 -2.70 12.23 -9.12
N ALA A 45 -3.77 11.52 -9.50
CA ALA A 45 -5.14 11.92 -9.19
C ALA A 45 -5.40 12.02 -7.68
N LEU A 46 -4.83 11.09 -6.89
CA LEU A 46 -4.89 11.11 -5.43
C LEU A 46 -4.09 12.29 -4.85
N TRP A 47 -2.93 12.59 -5.42
CA TRP A 47 -2.12 13.75 -5.05
C TRP A 47 -2.87 15.07 -5.34
N GLU A 48 -3.54 15.18 -6.49
CA GLU A 48 -4.39 16.35 -6.80
C GLU A 48 -5.62 16.45 -5.89
N ALA A 49 -6.29 15.34 -5.62
CA ALA A 49 -7.41 15.29 -4.68
C ALA A 49 -6.97 15.67 -3.26
N ARG A 50 -5.75 15.28 -2.88
CA ARG A 50 -5.08 15.70 -1.66
C ARG A 50 -4.77 17.19 -1.69
N SER A 51 -4.29 17.79 -2.77
CA SER A 51 -3.92 19.22 -2.82
C SER A 51 -5.00 20.17 -2.29
N LYS A 52 -6.30 19.89 -2.48
CA LYS A 52 -7.39 20.70 -1.87
C LYS A 52 -7.55 20.54 -0.35
N ILE A 53 -7.26 19.34 0.17
CA ILE A 53 -7.17 19.06 1.61
C ILE A 53 -5.85 19.66 2.16
N PHE A 54 -4.79 19.62 1.35
CA PHE A 54 -3.43 19.97 1.71
C PHE A 54 -3.11 21.46 1.57
N GLU A 55 -3.79 22.25 0.76
CA GLU A 55 -3.70 23.72 0.81
C GLU A 55 -4.00 24.27 2.21
N ARG A 56 -4.77 23.51 3.01
CA ARG A 56 -5.01 23.80 4.44
C ARG A 56 -3.92 23.27 5.39
N LEU A 57 -3.10 22.31 4.94
CA LEU A 57 -2.08 21.61 5.74
C LEU A 57 -0.63 21.95 5.35
N LEU A 58 -0.41 22.70 4.26
CA LEU A 58 0.90 22.99 3.69
C LEU A 58 1.69 24.06 4.46
N ASP A 59 1.00 24.92 5.21
CA ASP A 59 1.61 25.87 6.16
C ASP A 59 0.97 25.71 7.54
N PRO A 60 1.18 24.57 8.24
CA PRO A 60 0.75 24.48 9.62
C PRO A 60 1.55 25.51 10.40
N PRO A 61 0.93 26.36 11.24
CA PRO A 61 1.67 27.22 12.14
C PRO A 61 2.72 26.36 12.85
N LYS A 62 4.01 26.76 12.84
CA LYS A 62 5.10 25.98 13.48
C LYS A 62 4.80 25.64 14.95
N ASP A 63 3.88 26.40 15.55
CA ASP A 63 3.41 26.30 16.92
C ASP A 63 1.94 25.90 17.06
N ALA A 64 1.32 25.40 15.99
CA ALA A 64 -0.03 24.84 16.03
C ALA A 64 -0.09 23.74 17.11
N PRO A 65 -1.09 23.78 18.01
CA PRO A 65 -1.25 22.75 19.04
C PRO A 65 -1.64 21.42 18.40
N PRO A 66 -1.34 20.29 19.06
CA PRO A 66 -1.95 19.02 18.69
C PRO A 66 -3.47 19.10 18.92
N GLN A 67 -4.22 18.28 18.18
CA GLN A 67 -5.66 18.11 18.39
C GLN A 67 -5.94 17.81 19.87
N SER A 68 -6.77 18.64 20.50
CA SER A 68 -7.14 18.52 21.93
C SER A 68 -8.18 17.43 22.17
N GLU A 69 -9.18 17.32 21.29
CA GLU A 69 -10.30 16.39 21.39
C GLU A 69 -10.38 15.49 20.17
N LEU A 70 -10.38 14.17 20.41
CA LEU A 70 -10.49 13.17 19.34
C LEU A 70 -11.93 13.01 18.89
N LEU A 71 -12.15 13.15 17.59
CA LEU A 71 -13.47 12.94 16.98
C LEU A 71 -13.81 11.46 16.96
N THR A 72 -15.11 11.14 16.97
CA THR A 72 -15.60 9.80 16.65
C THR A 72 -16.14 9.82 15.23
N LYS A 73 -15.55 9.00 14.37
CA LYS A 73 -15.87 8.92 12.95
C LYS A 73 -16.45 7.57 12.56
N THR A 74 -17.27 7.56 11.54
CA THR A 74 -17.84 6.33 10.97
C THR A 74 -17.00 5.86 9.78
N PRO A 75 -17.02 4.55 9.43
CA PRO A 75 -16.28 4.06 8.26
C PRO A 75 -16.66 4.79 6.96
N SER A 76 -17.93 5.17 6.81
CA SER A 76 -18.45 5.92 5.64
C SER A 76 -17.76 7.27 5.45
N GLN A 77 -17.40 7.98 6.52
CA GLN A 77 -16.66 9.25 6.43
C GLN A 77 -15.25 9.06 5.87
N SER A 78 -14.59 7.94 6.18
CA SER A 78 -13.27 7.61 5.63
C SER A 78 -13.33 6.96 4.24
N ARG A 79 -14.50 6.44 3.84
CA ARG A 79 -14.67 5.68 2.60
C ARG A 79 -14.27 6.49 1.38
N THR A 80 -13.44 5.88 0.53
CA THR A 80 -12.92 6.49 -0.69
C THR A 80 -12.90 5.45 -1.79
N THR A 81 -13.27 5.88 -3.00
CA THR A 81 -13.40 5.00 -4.17
C THR A 81 -12.57 5.58 -5.31
N ILE A 82 -11.82 4.72 -5.99
CA ILE A 82 -11.12 5.03 -7.24
C ILE A 82 -11.73 4.19 -8.35
N PHE A 83 -11.94 4.81 -9.51
CA PHE A 83 -12.48 4.12 -10.68
C PHE A 83 -11.50 4.22 -11.86
N TYR A 84 -11.26 3.08 -12.49
CA TYR A 84 -10.34 2.90 -13.61
C TYR A 84 -11.16 2.51 -14.84
N ASN A 85 -11.22 3.42 -15.81
CA ASN A 85 -11.97 3.25 -17.06
C ASN A 85 -11.18 2.45 -18.10
N PHE A 86 -10.67 1.26 -17.76
CA PHE A 86 -9.81 0.51 -18.68
C PHE A 86 -10.50 0.14 -20.01
N SER A 87 -11.81 -0.08 -20.00
CA SER A 87 -12.58 -0.42 -21.20
C SER A 87 -12.64 0.74 -22.22
N SER A 88 -12.68 1.98 -21.74
CA SER A 88 -12.89 3.18 -22.57
C SER A 88 -11.65 4.07 -22.72
N ASP A 89 -10.78 4.14 -21.72
CA ASP A 89 -9.51 4.88 -21.76
C ASP A 89 -8.36 3.95 -22.14
N TYR A 90 -8.06 3.89 -23.44
CA TYR A 90 -6.97 3.07 -23.99
C TYR A 90 -5.60 3.45 -23.42
N ILE A 91 -5.34 4.74 -23.19
CA ILE A 91 -4.04 5.20 -22.69
C ILE A 91 -3.86 4.73 -21.25
N LEU A 92 -4.89 4.90 -20.42
CA LEU A 92 -4.88 4.41 -19.04
C LEU A 92 -4.67 2.90 -19.03
N ARG A 93 -5.42 2.13 -19.83
CA ARG A 93 -5.23 0.68 -19.94
C ARG A 93 -3.79 0.32 -20.29
N GLU A 94 -3.19 0.96 -21.29
CA GLU A 94 -1.83 0.66 -21.73
C GLU A 94 -0.78 0.96 -20.63
N GLN A 95 -1.02 1.98 -19.79
CA GLN A 95 -0.13 2.29 -18.66
C GLN A 95 -0.12 1.19 -17.58
N TYR A 96 -1.22 0.45 -17.43
CA TYR A 96 -1.38 -0.64 -16.46
C TYR A 96 -1.23 -2.03 -17.09
N ARG A 97 -1.03 -2.13 -18.39
CA ARG A 97 -0.81 -3.38 -19.11
C ARG A 97 0.65 -3.78 -19.09
N ASP A 98 0.92 -5.06 -18.85
CA ASP A 98 2.26 -5.64 -18.93
C ASP A 98 2.52 -6.29 -20.31
N PRO A 99 3.76 -6.76 -20.59
CA PRO A 99 4.08 -7.40 -21.86
C PRO A 99 3.27 -8.67 -22.20
N TRP A 100 2.65 -9.30 -21.21
CA TRP A 100 1.84 -10.51 -21.34
C TRP A 100 0.34 -10.23 -21.39
N ASN A 101 -0.07 -8.96 -21.51
CA ASN A 101 -1.47 -8.51 -21.45
C ASN A 101 -2.16 -8.74 -20.09
N GLU A 102 -1.38 -8.82 -19.02
CA GLU A 102 -1.87 -8.85 -17.66
C GLU A 102 -1.76 -7.47 -17.00
N VAL A 103 -2.38 -7.31 -15.83
CA VAL A 103 -2.26 -6.08 -15.04
C VAL A 103 -0.87 -6.01 -14.42
N ARG A 104 -0.22 -4.85 -14.53
CA ARG A 104 1.02 -4.52 -13.81
C ARG A 104 0.75 -4.46 -12.31
N MET A 105 0.79 -5.62 -11.65
CA MET A 105 0.44 -5.75 -10.24
C MET A 105 1.28 -4.86 -9.32
N GLY A 106 2.56 -4.64 -9.63
CA GLY A 106 3.40 -3.69 -8.89
C GLY A 106 2.84 -2.26 -8.86
N MET A 107 2.28 -1.79 -9.99
CA MET A 107 1.60 -0.49 -10.05
C MET A 107 0.33 -0.48 -9.20
N LEU A 108 -0.45 -1.56 -9.24
CA LEU A 108 -1.67 -1.67 -8.44
C LEU A 108 -1.35 -1.69 -6.93
N LEU A 109 -0.27 -2.35 -6.50
CA LEU A 109 0.20 -2.34 -5.11
C LEU A 109 0.60 -0.93 -4.65
N GLU A 110 1.23 -0.15 -5.53
CA GLU A 110 1.56 1.25 -5.26
C GLU A 110 0.29 2.10 -5.09
N ASP A 111 -0.69 1.91 -5.96
CA ASP A 111 -1.99 2.60 -5.89
C ASP A 111 -2.78 2.25 -4.63
N LEU A 112 -2.74 0.98 -4.21
CA LEU A 112 -3.40 0.53 -2.98
C LEU A 112 -2.82 1.25 -1.76
N ASP A 113 -1.49 1.30 -1.62
CA ASP A 113 -0.86 2.06 -0.52
C ASP A 113 -1.22 3.54 -0.61
N ALA A 114 -1.29 4.11 -1.83
CA ALA A 114 -1.63 5.51 -2.03
C ALA A 114 -3.06 5.82 -1.61
N LEU A 115 -4.02 4.96 -1.97
CA LEU A 115 -5.40 5.08 -1.53
C LEU A 115 -5.51 4.92 -0.01
N ALA A 116 -4.84 3.93 0.59
CA ALA A 116 -4.81 3.76 2.04
C ALA A 116 -4.23 4.99 2.74
N GLY A 117 -3.17 5.58 2.22
CA GLY A 117 -2.62 6.85 2.70
C GLY A 117 -3.65 7.99 2.66
N THR A 118 -4.47 8.07 1.61
CA THR A 118 -5.51 9.11 1.50
C THR A 118 -6.63 8.89 2.51
N ILE A 119 -7.09 7.65 2.66
CA ILE A 119 -8.10 7.25 3.64
C ILE A 119 -7.60 7.54 5.07
N SER A 120 -6.32 7.28 5.34
CA SER A 120 -5.69 7.56 6.63
C SER A 120 -5.76 9.04 7.00
N VAL A 121 -5.42 9.92 6.06
CA VAL A 121 -5.47 11.38 6.24
C VAL A 121 -6.91 11.84 6.44
N LYS A 122 -7.84 11.34 5.62
CA LYS A 122 -9.27 11.68 5.72
C LYS A 122 -9.86 11.30 7.08
N HIS A 123 -9.49 10.13 7.61
CA HIS A 123 -9.92 9.70 8.94
C HIS A 123 -9.30 10.53 10.06
N CYS A 124 -7.99 10.78 9.99
CA CYS A 124 -7.26 11.45 11.07
C CYS A 124 -7.40 12.98 11.08
N SER A 125 -7.87 13.60 10.00
CA SER A 125 -8.20 15.04 9.96
C SER A 125 -9.29 15.38 10.98
N ASP A 126 -9.18 16.50 11.67
CA ASP A 126 -10.22 17.07 12.54
C ASP A 126 -11.02 18.20 11.88
N ASP A 127 -10.75 18.44 10.58
CA ASP A 127 -11.33 19.51 9.75
C ASP A 127 -11.04 20.94 10.27
N ASP A 128 -10.24 21.06 11.34
CA ASP A 128 -9.75 22.31 11.91
C ASP A 128 -8.37 22.62 11.31
N SER A 129 -8.28 23.70 10.54
CA SER A 129 -7.02 24.13 9.92
C SER A 129 -6.01 24.72 10.92
N THR A 130 -6.40 24.91 12.18
CA THR A 130 -5.53 25.49 13.21
C THR A 130 -4.73 24.45 14.00
N THR A 131 -5.08 23.16 13.88
CA THR A 131 -4.38 22.07 14.56
C THR A 131 -3.23 21.54 13.72
N ARG A 132 -2.26 20.95 14.40
CA ARG A 132 -1.08 20.39 13.75
C ARG A 132 -1.42 19.09 13.01
N PRO A 133 -1.02 18.92 11.73
CA PRO A 133 -1.24 17.67 11.01
C PRO A 133 -0.45 16.50 11.58
N LEU A 134 -1.07 15.33 11.52
CA LEU A 134 -0.41 14.06 11.81
C LEU A 134 0.41 13.58 10.62
N LEU A 135 1.60 13.09 10.93
CA LEU A 135 2.47 12.37 10.03
C LEU A 135 1.99 10.92 9.95
N LEU A 136 1.34 10.56 8.84
CA LEU A 136 0.82 9.22 8.61
C LEU A 136 1.78 8.42 7.74
N VAL A 137 2.18 7.25 8.23
CA VAL A 137 3.11 6.36 7.53
C VAL A 137 2.58 4.93 7.52
N THR A 138 2.77 4.23 6.41
CA THR A 138 2.52 2.79 6.30
C THR A 138 3.46 2.06 7.25
N ALA A 139 2.91 1.35 8.22
CA ALA A 139 3.67 0.60 9.21
C ALA A 139 3.78 -0.87 8.84
N ALA A 140 2.69 -1.42 8.30
CA ALA A 140 2.66 -2.78 7.80
C ALA A 140 1.56 -2.93 6.76
N VAL A 141 1.69 -3.96 5.95
CA VAL A 141 0.61 -4.50 5.12
C VAL A 141 0.37 -5.92 5.62
N ASP A 142 -0.87 -6.24 5.97
CA ASP A 142 -1.25 -7.62 6.25
C ASP A 142 -1.33 -8.39 4.93
N LYS A 143 -2.10 -9.47 4.87
CA LYS A 143 -2.17 -10.29 3.66
C LYS A 143 -2.89 -9.53 2.53
N ILE A 144 -2.28 -9.50 1.34
CA ILE A 144 -2.92 -9.10 0.09
C ILE A 144 -3.26 -10.38 -0.67
N VAL A 145 -4.53 -10.62 -0.97
CA VAL A 145 -4.97 -11.88 -1.60
C VAL A 145 -5.70 -11.60 -2.90
N LEU A 146 -5.22 -12.18 -3.99
CA LEU A 146 -5.93 -12.25 -5.26
C LEU A 146 -6.96 -13.39 -5.18
N LYS A 147 -8.25 -13.04 -5.19
CA LYS A 147 -9.36 -14.00 -5.21
C LYS A 147 -9.72 -14.43 -6.63
N LYS A 148 -9.55 -13.52 -7.60
CA LYS A 148 -9.84 -13.74 -9.02
C LYS A 148 -8.82 -12.99 -9.88
N PRO A 149 -8.46 -13.50 -11.07
CA PRO A 149 -7.63 -12.77 -12.02
C PRO A 149 -8.23 -11.40 -12.33
N ILE A 150 -7.38 -10.38 -12.42
CA ILE A 150 -7.77 -9.03 -12.82
C ILE A 150 -7.40 -8.85 -14.29
N SER A 151 -8.36 -8.46 -15.11
CA SER A 151 -8.14 -8.17 -16.54
C SER A 151 -7.95 -6.68 -16.79
N VAL A 152 -7.05 -6.34 -17.71
CA VAL A 152 -6.87 -4.97 -18.21
C VAL A 152 -7.98 -4.53 -19.17
N ASP A 153 -8.87 -5.42 -19.60
CA ASP A 153 -9.94 -5.08 -20.56
C ASP A 153 -11.27 -4.71 -19.89
N ILE A 154 -11.36 -4.84 -18.56
CA ILE A 154 -12.58 -4.60 -17.79
C ILE A 154 -12.31 -3.47 -16.80
N ASP A 155 -13.26 -2.55 -16.67
CA ASP A 155 -13.15 -1.46 -15.69
C ASP A 155 -12.92 -1.99 -14.28
N LEU A 156 -12.04 -1.31 -13.55
CA LEU A 156 -11.61 -1.68 -12.22
C LEU A 156 -12.08 -0.63 -11.23
N LYS A 157 -12.53 -1.06 -10.05
CA LYS A 157 -12.91 -0.17 -8.96
C LYS A 157 -12.18 -0.57 -7.69
N ILE A 158 -11.56 0.38 -7.02
CA ILE A 158 -10.97 0.14 -5.69
C ILE A 158 -11.79 0.92 -4.68
N VAL A 159 -12.29 0.24 -3.66
CA VAL A 159 -13.02 0.85 -2.54
C VAL A 159 -12.27 0.57 -1.26
N GLY A 160 -12.08 1.59 -0.45
CA GLY A 160 -11.42 1.46 0.84
C GLY A 160 -12.08 2.24 1.95
N SER A 161 -11.95 1.75 3.18
CA SER A 161 -12.36 2.45 4.40
C SER A 161 -11.59 1.96 5.62
N VAL A 162 -11.52 2.80 6.66
CA VAL A 162 -10.99 2.39 7.97
C VAL A 162 -11.94 1.37 8.58
N ILE A 163 -11.41 0.22 8.98
CA ILE A 163 -12.16 -0.86 9.63
C ILE A 163 -11.83 -1.00 11.10
N TRP A 164 -10.68 -0.51 11.56
CA TRP A 164 -10.29 -0.56 12.97
C TRP A 164 -9.30 0.54 13.34
N VAL A 165 -9.36 0.96 14.60
CA VAL A 165 -8.50 2.02 15.15
C VAL A 165 -7.98 1.60 16.54
N GLY A 166 -6.67 1.75 16.73
CA GLY A 166 -5.98 1.62 18.01
C GLY A 166 -5.65 2.99 18.62
N ARG A 167 -4.60 3.07 19.46
CA ARG A 167 -4.17 4.35 20.04
C ARG A 167 -3.63 5.32 18.98
N SER A 168 -2.69 4.83 18.18
CA SER A 168 -1.95 5.60 17.16
C SER A 168 -1.83 4.85 15.85
N SER A 169 -2.65 3.82 15.67
CA SER A 169 -2.62 2.91 14.54
C SER A 169 -4.01 2.78 13.97
N ILE A 170 -4.13 2.70 12.66
CA ILE A 170 -5.39 2.49 11.97
C ILE A 170 -5.22 1.33 10.99
N GLU A 171 -6.26 0.52 10.83
CA GLU A 171 -6.31 -0.57 9.85
C GLU A 171 -7.37 -0.22 8.81
N ILE A 172 -6.96 -0.28 7.55
CA ILE A 172 -7.74 0.10 6.37
C ILE A 172 -7.89 -1.14 5.50
N GLN A 173 -9.13 -1.49 5.19
CA GLN A 173 -9.42 -2.53 4.22
C GLN A 173 -9.63 -1.88 2.85
N LEU A 174 -9.01 -2.47 1.83
CA LEU A 174 -9.20 -2.14 0.43
C LEU A 174 -9.71 -3.38 -0.30
N ASP A 175 -10.82 -3.21 -1.02
CA ASP A 175 -11.36 -4.21 -1.93
C ASP A 175 -11.23 -3.69 -3.37
N VAL A 176 -10.56 -4.47 -4.21
CA VAL A 176 -10.52 -4.29 -5.65
C VAL A 176 -11.65 -5.11 -6.25
N ILE A 177 -12.53 -4.42 -6.98
CA ILE A 177 -13.78 -4.94 -7.51
C ILE A 177 -13.69 -4.88 -9.03
N GLN A 178 -13.93 -6.02 -9.66
CA GLN A 178 -14.05 -6.15 -11.11
C GLN A 178 -15.18 -7.13 -11.42
N SER A 179 -16.20 -6.67 -12.14
CA SER A 179 -17.37 -7.47 -12.50
C SER A 179 -17.50 -7.55 -14.01
N LEU A 180 -17.56 -8.76 -14.57
CA LEU A 180 -17.78 -8.97 -16.01
C LEU A 180 -19.22 -8.68 -16.46
N LYS A 181 -20.17 -8.73 -15.53
CA LYS A 181 -21.60 -8.52 -15.75
C LYS A 181 -22.18 -7.74 -14.57
N GLU A 182 -23.33 -7.12 -14.77
CA GLU A 182 -24.17 -6.55 -13.70
C GLU A 182 -24.64 -7.66 -12.74
N GLU A 183 -23.71 -8.25 -11.98
CA GLU A 183 -24.03 -9.17 -10.91
C GLU A 183 -24.46 -8.36 -9.70
N SER A 184 -25.64 -8.66 -9.16
CA SER A 184 -26.26 -7.97 -8.04
C SER A 184 -25.50 -8.14 -6.71
N ASP A 185 -24.52 -9.05 -6.65
CA ASP A 185 -23.75 -9.32 -5.44
C ASP A 185 -22.31 -8.79 -5.52
N VAL A 186 -22.07 -7.73 -4.73
CA VAL A 186 -20.77 -7.05 -4.59
C VAL A 186 -19.71 -8.01 -4.04
N SER A 187 -20.09 -9.02 -3.24
CA SER A 187 -19.14 -9.95 -2.62
C SER A 187 -18.43 -10.83 -3.66
N HIS A 188 -19.17 -11.29 -4.67
CA HIS A 188 -18.62 -12.10 -5.76
C HIS A 188 -17.78 -11.27 -6.74
N SER A 189 -17.88 -9.95 -6.71
CA SER A 189 -17.13 -9.06 -7.60
C SER A 189 -15.75 -8.66 -7.06
N VAL A 190 -15.41 -9.02 -5.81
CA VAL A 190 -14.09 -8.70 -5.22
C VAL A 190 -13.01 -9.59 -5.83
N ALA A 191 -12.14 -9.00 -6.64
CA ALA A 191 -11.01 -9.67 -7.28
C ALA A 191 -9.76 -9.70 -6.39
N LEU A 192 -9.53 -8.67 -5.57
CA LEU A 192 -8.41 -8.61 -4.63
C LEU A 192 -8.83 -7.92 -3.34
N ALA A 193 -8.36 -8.42 -2.19
CA ALA A 193 -8.57 -7.81 -0.89
C ALA A 193 -7.23 -7.57 -0.19
N ALA A 194 -7.08 -6.40 0.43
CA ALA A 194 -5.85 -5.99 1.09
C ALA A 194 -6.14 -5.21 2.38
N ASN A 195 -5.31 -5.43 3.40
CA ASN A 195 -5.39 -4.72 4.68
C ASN A 195 -4.09 -3.95 4.95
N PHE A 196 -4.20 -2.64 5.06
CA PHE A 196 -3.08 -1.73 5.31
C PHE A 196 -3.13 -1.20 6.74
N ILE A 197 -1.98 -1.16 7.40
CA ILE A 197 -1.84 -0.63 8.75
C ILE A 197 -1.01 0.64 8.70
N PHE A 198 -1.64 1.76 9.02
CA PHE A 198 -0.98 3.06 9.14
C PHE A 198 -0.74 3.40 10.61
N VAL A 199 0.33 4.14 10.88
CA VAL A 199 0.58 4.73 12.20
C VAL A 199 0.67 6.23 12.10
N ALA A 200 0.03 6.90 13.06
CA ALA A 200 0.09 8.34 13.22
C ALA A 200 1.23 8.74 14.14
N ARG A 201 1.99 9.72 13.70
CA ARG A 201 3.05 10.36 14.47
C ARG A 201 2.82 11.86 14.52
N ASP A 202 3.19 12.49 15.62
CA ASP A 202 3.19 13.94 15.71
C ASP A 202 4.31 14.49 14.83
N SER A 203 3.98 15.47 13.98
CA SER A 203 4.90 15.98 12.97
C SER A 203 6.09 16.77 13.55
N LYS A 204 6.01 17.27 14.79
CA LYS A 204 7.10 18.01 15.46
C LYS A 204 8.02 17.09 16.27
N THR A 205 7.44 16.18 17.04
CA THR A 205 8.15 15.31 17.99
C THR A 205 8.51 13.96 17.40
N GLY A 206 7.86 13.54 16.30
CA GLY A 206 8.01 12.21 15.69
C GLY A 206 7.48 11.06 16.56
N LYS A 207 6.90 11.34 17.74
CA LYS A 207 6.33 10.35 18.64
C LYS A 207 4.95 9.90 18.17
N ALA A 208 4.51 8.74 18.63
CA ALA A 208 3.17 8.22 18.33
C ALA A 208 2.08 9.20 18.79
N ALA A 209 1.18 9.59 17.89
CA ALA A 209 0.08 10.51 18.14
C ALA A 209 -1.26 9.77 18.21
N ALA A 210 -2.20 10.28 18.99
CA ALA A 210 -3.54 9.70 19.06
C ALA A 210 -4.32 9.96 17.76
N VAL A 211 -5.24 9.06 17.42
CA VAL A 211 -6.08 9.15 16.21
C VAL A 211 -7.56 9.16 16.56
N ASN A 212 -8.38 9.74 15.68
CA ASN A 212 -9.84 9.78 15.82
C ASN A 212 -10.43 8.38 16.00
N ARG A 213 -11.42 8.25 16.88
CA ARG A 213 -12.09 6.97 17.19
C ARG A 213 -12.95 6.53 16.00
N LEU A 214 -13.18 5.21 15.90
CA LEU A 214 -14.06 4.62 14.90
C LEU A 214 -15.34 4.11 15.56
N SER A 215 -16.49 4.40 14.95
CA SER A 215 -17.80 3.86 15.32
C SER A 215 -18.41 3.14 14.11
N PRO A 216 -18.26 1.80 14.00
CA PRO A 216 -18.94 0.99 12.99
C PRO A 216 -20.47 1.10 13.11
N GLU A 217 -21.18 1.27 11.99
CA GLU A 217 -22.63 1.47 12.00
C GLU A 217 -23.35 0.18 11.59
N THR A 218 -22.93 -0.42 10.47
CA THR A 218 -23.54 -1.62 9.90
C THR A 218 -23.03 -2.91 10.55
N GLU A 219 -23.79 -4.00 10.42
CA GLU A 219 -23.38 -5.33 10.91
C GLU A 219 -22.06 -5.80 10.28
N ARG A 220 -21.89 -5.58 8.97
CA ARG A 220 -20.65 -5.89 8.26
C ARG A 220 -19.46 -5.09 8.81
N GLU A 221 -19.64 -3.81 9.07
CA GLU A 221 -18.57 -2.98 9.65
C GLU A 221 -18.22 -3.39 11.08
N LYS A 222 -19.22 -3.75 11.90
CA LYS A 222 -19.00 -4.26 13.25
C LYS A 222 -18.21 -5.58 13.22
N PHE A 223 -18.59 -6.49 12.34
CA PHE A 223 -17.87 -7.75 12.13
C PHE A 223 -16.41 -7.51 11.71
N LEU A 224 -16.17 -6.64 10.72
CA LEU A 224 -14.82 -6.28 10.28
C LEU A 224 -13.98 -5.62 11.40
N PHE A 225 -14.62 -4.81 12.25
CA PHE A 225 -13.96 -4.19 13.38
C PHE A 225 -13.50 -5.21 14.42
N GLU A 226 -14.36 -6.16 14.77
CA GLU A 226 -14.03 -7.24 15.72
C GLU A 226 -12.91 -8.14 15.18
N GLU A 227 -12.99 -8.51 13.90
CA GLU A 227 -11.98 -9.34 13.25
C GLU A 227 -10.61 -8.63 13.21
N ALA A 228 -10.59 -7.35 12.86
CA ALA A 228 -9.38 -6.52 12.88
C ALA A 228 -8.84 -6.33 14.31
N GLU A 229 -9.70 -6.20 15.31
CA GLU A 229 -9.28 -6.14 16.70
C GLU A 229 -8.59 -7.45 17.13
N ALA A 230 -9.16 -8.60 16.76
CA ALA A 230 -8.55 -9.91 17.00
C ALA A 230 -7.19 -10.05 16.30
N ARG A 231 -7.08 -9.63 15.03
CA ARG A 231 -5.80 -9.58 14.30
C ARG A 231 -4.78 -8.69 15.00
N SER A 232 -5.18 -7.52 15.46
CA SER A 232 -4.32 -6.57 16.19
C SER A 232 -3.81 -7.16 17.52
N LYS A 233 -4.69 -7.84 18.28
CA LYS A 233 -4.32 -8.57 19.50
C LYS A 233 -3.31 -9.68 19.21
N LEU A 234 -3.54 -10.46 18.15
CA LEU A 234 -2.62 -11.52 17.72
C LEU A 234 -1.26 -10.96 17.29
N ARG A 235 -1.23 -9.87 16.52
CA ARG A 235 0.02 -9.18 16.12
C ARG A 235 0.82 -8.71 17.34
N LYS A 236 0.16 -8.14 18.35
CA LYS A 236 0.82 -7.75 19.61
C LYS A 236 1.41 -8.95 20.34
N LYS A 237 0.68 -10.07 20.43
CA LYS A 237 1.16 -11.30 21.04
C LYS A 237 2.39 -11.86 20.29
N LYS A 238 2.30 -12.00 18.97
CA LYS A 238 3.41 -12.48 18.12
C LYS A 238 4.67 -11.62 18.27
N ARG A 239 4.54 -10.29 18.40
CA ARG A 239 5.70 -9.40 18.64
C ARG A 239 6.37 -9.63 19.99
N VAL A 240 5.59 -9.96 21.03
CA VAL A 240 6.12 -10.31 22.35
C VAL A 240 6.80 -11.67 22.31
N ASP A 241 6.18 -12.65 21.64
CA ASP A 241 6.72 -14.01 21.52
C ASP A 241 8.01 -14.02 20.66
N ARG A 242 8.05 -13.28 19.55
CA ARG A 242 9.28 -13.11 18.72
C ARG A 242 10.45 -12.55 19.53
N ARG A 243 10.22 -11.54 20.38
CA ARG A 243 11.25 -11.00 21.28
C ARG A 243 11.76 -12.01 22.31
N LYS A 244 10.95 -13.02 22.65
CA LYS A 244 11.37 -14.11 23.55
C LYS A 244 12.17 -15.17 22.77
N LEU A 245 11.75 -15.46 21.53
CA LEU A 245 12.37 -16.40 20.61
C LEU A 245 13.77 -15.95 20.16
N GLU A 246 13.93 -14.67 19.81
CA GLU A 246 15.22 -14.06 19.45
C GLU A 246 16.30 -14.25 20.53
N ASN A 247 15.91 -14.49 21.78
CA ASN A 247 16.82 -14.75 22.89
C ASN A 247 17.13 -16.24 23.13
N GLY A 248 16.52 -17.18 22.39
CA GLY A 248 16.64 -18.63 22.63
C GLY A 248 16.74 -19.55 21.40
N GLU A 249 16.54 -19.04 20.18
CA GLU A 249 16.40 -19.86 18.95
C GLU A 249 17.68 -20.30 18.24
N VAL A 250 18.84 -19.78 18.63
CA VAL A 250 20.12 -20.14 17.97
C VAL A 250 20.30 -21.67 17.93
N ASN A 251 19.84 -22.37 18.96
CA ASN A 251 20.02 -23.82 19.13
C ASN A 251 19.16 -24.70 18.21
N GLN A 252 18.03 -24.21 17.65
CA GLN A 252 17.17 -25.02 16.76
C GLN A 252 17.52 -24.85 15.28
N LEU A 253 18.13 -23.71 14.91
CA LEU A 253 18.58 -23.45 13.55
C LEU A 253 19.92 -24.13 13.24
N GLU A 254 20.77 -24.33 14.24
CA GLU A 254 22.06 -25.01 14.10
C GLU A 254 22.01 -26.37 13.39
N PRO A 255 21.13 -27.32 13.76
CA PRO A 255 21.07 -28.62 13.06
C PRO A 255 20.62 -28.47 11.59
N LEU A 256 19.66 -27.59 11.30
CA LEU A 256 19.19 -27.33 9.93
C LEU A 256 20.26 -26.66 9.08
N LEU A 257 21.02 -25.72 9.66
CA LEU A 257 22.15 -25.07 8.99
C LEU A 257 23.30 -26.06 8.79
N ALA A 258 23.53 -26.99 9.71
CA ALA A 258 24.54 -28.04 9.57
C ALA A 258 24.17 -29.02 8.44
N GLU A 259 22.91 -29.43 8.34
CA GLU A 259 22.39 -30.23 7.22
C GLU A 259 22.59 -29.49 5.88
N GLY A 260 22.19 -28.22 5.80
CA GLY A 260 22.36 -27.39 4.61
C GLY A 260 23.82 -27.16 4.19
N ARG A 261 24.77 -27.10 5.15
CA ARG A 261 26.21 -26.94 4.88
C ARG A 261 26.79 -28.12 4.11
N ILE A 262 26.33 -29.35 4.37
CA ILE A 262 26.78 -30.55 3.65
C ILE A 262 26.57 -30.38 2.15
N PHE A 263 25.41 -29.87 1.74
CA PHE A 263 25.09 -29.62 0.33
C PHE A 263 25.84 -28.41 -0.25
N CYS A 264 26.25 -27.46 0.58
CA CYS A 264 27.10 -26.33 0.14
C CYS A 264 28.54 -26.78 -0.12
N ASP A 265 29.09 -27.65 0.72
CA ASP A 265 30.47 -28.13 0.66
C ASP A 265 30.64 -29.29 -0.34
N MET A 266 29.62 -30.14 -0.47
CA MET A 266 29.58 -31.28 -1.39
C MET A 266 28.33 -31.23 -2.28
N PRO A 267 28.31 -30.36 -3.31
CA PRO A 267 27.15 -30.18 -4.19
C PRO A 267 26.71 -31.46 -4.91
N ALA A 268 27.63 -32.41 -5.14
CA ALA A 268 27.34 -33.68 -5.78
C ALA A 268 26.39 -34.59 -4.98
N LEU A 269 26.20 -34.33 -3.67
CA LEU A 269 25.25 -35.04 -2.82
C LEU A 269 23.83 -34.47 -2.91
N ALA A 270 23.68 -33.26 -3.45
CA ALA A 270 22.37 -32.64 -3.60
C ALA A 270 21.58 -33.34 -4.72
N ASP A 271 20.26 -33.35 -4.58
CA ASP A 271 19.39 -33.92 -5.61
C ASP A 271 19.54 -33.14 -6.93
N ARG A 272 19.39 -33.83 -8.06
CA ARG A 272 19.56 -33.27 -9.41
C ARG A 272 18.57 -32.12 -9.68
N ASP A 273 17.41 -32.17 -9.04
CA ASP A 273 16.33 -31.19 -9.18
C ASP A 273 16.37 -30.12 -8.07
N SER A 274 17.45 -30.05 -7.29
CA SER A 274 17.62 -29.05 -6.24
C SER A 274 18.48 -27.87 -6.69
N ILE A 275 18.07 -26.66 -6.29
CA ILE A 275 18.80 -25.41 -6.52
C ILE A 275 19.04 -24.78 -5.16
N LEU A 276 20.28 -24.34 -4.89
CA LEU A 276 20.59 -23.66 -3.65
C LEU A 276 19.91 -22.29 -3.63
N LEU A 277 19.32 -21.92 -2.49
CA LEU A 277 18.63 -20.63 -2.34
C LEU A 277 19.50 -19.43 -2.76
N ARG A 278 20.80 -19.44 -2.43
CA ARG A 278 21.74 -18.38 -2.80
C ARG A 278 21.86 -18.18 -4.31
N ASP A 279 21.61 -19.24 -5.10
CA ASP A 279 21.72 -19.22 -6.56
C ASP A 279 20.41 -18.75 -7.22
N THR A 280 19.31 -18.69 -6.46
CA THR A 280 18.04 -18.09 -6.91
C THR A 280 17.98 -16.58 -6.71
N ARG A 281 19.01 -15.99 -6.11
CA ARG A 281 18.97 -14.60 -5.63
C ARG A 281 19.12 -13.60 -6.78
N LEU A 282 18.17 -12.67 -6.87
CA LEU A 282 18.37 -11.44 -7.63
C LEU A 282 18.40 -10.24 -6.69
N GLU A 283 19.26 -9.28 -7.02
CA GLU A 283 19.38 -8.03 -6.29
C GLU A 283 19.21 -6.84 -7.23
N ASN A 284 18.55 -5.80 -6.74
CA ASN A 284 18.46 -4.53 -7.43
C ASN A 284 18.82 -3.39 -6.49
N ALA A 285 19.72 -2.52 -6.93
CA ALA A 285 20.09 -1.30 -6.22
C ALA A 285 19.57 -0.11 -7.00
N LEU A 286 18.70 0.69 -6.38
CA LEU A 286 18.03 1.81 -7.02
C LEU A 286 18.21 3.09 -6.23
N ILE A 287 18.39 4.19 -6.97
CA ILE A 287 18.47 5.52 -6.39
C ILE A 287 17.04 6.06 -6.23
N CYS A 288 16.64 6.29 -4.99
CA CYS A 288 15.39 6.91 -4.65
C CYS A 288 15.43 8.43 -4.96
N GLN A 289 14.70 8.82 -6.00
CA GLN A 289 14.61 10.20 -6.46
C GLN A 289 13.62 11.02 -5.61
N PRO A 290 13.77 12.36 -5.52
CA PRO A 290 12.84 13.22 -4.80
C PRO A 290 11.37 13.06 -5.20
N GLN A 291 11.11 12.71 -6.46
CA GLN A 291 9.79 12.45 -7.02
C GLN A 291 9.10 11.24 -6.34
N GLN A 292 9.86 10.32 -5.74
CA GLN A 292 9.30 9.12 -5.08
C GLN A 292 9.01 9.36 -3.59
N ARG A 293 9.14 10.61 -3.13
CA ARG A 293 8.85 10.99 -1.76
C ARG A 293 7.36 11.29 -1.58
N ASN A 294 6.83 10.91 -0.44
CA ASN A 294 5.57 11.41 0.05
C ASN A 294 5.67 12.89 0.44
N ILE A 295 4.52 13.49 0.75
CA ILE A 295 4.34 14.85 1.30
C ILE A 295 5.26 15.20 2.48
N HIS A 296 5.78 14.20 3.18
CA HIS A 296 6.62 14.35 4.36
C HIS A 296 8.11 14.12 4.05
N GLY A 297 8.47 14.06 2.77
CA GLY A 297 9.84 13.90 2.30
C GLY A 297 10.42 12.50 2.47
N ARG A 298 9.59 11.49 2.75
CA ARG A 298 10.03 10.08 2.92
C ARG A 298 9.61 9.23 1.74
N ILE A 299 10.38 8.19 1.42
CA ILE A 299 10.01 7.28 0.34
C ILE A 299 8.70 6.55 0.68
N PHE A 300 7.84 6.46 -0.33
CA PHE A 300 6.50 5.91 -0.22
C PHE A 300 6.49 4.38 -0.09
N GLY A 301 5.63 3.82 0.76
CA GLY A 301 5.57 2.37 1.01
C GLY A 301 5.18 1.59 -0.26
N GLY A 302 4.21 2.12 -1.00
CA GLY A 302 3.77 1.62 -2.29
C GLY A 302 4.89 1.51 -3.32
N PHE A 303 5.77 2.51 -3.38
CA PHE A 303 6.93 2.48 -4.28
C PHE A 303 7.90 1.35 -3.92
N LEU A 304 8.14 1.11 -2.63
CA LEU A 304 8.98 0.01 -2.18
C LEU A 304 8.36 -1.34 -2.56
N MET A 305 7.05 -1.51 -2.35
CA MET A 305 6.33 -2.74 -2.73
C MET A 305 6.32 -2.97 -4.23
N HIS A 306 6.17 -1.91 -5.03
CA HIS A 306 6.26 -1.99 -6.48
C HIS A 306 7.63 -2.52 -6.92
N ARG A 307 8.73 -1.94 -6.43
CA ARG A 307 10.09 -2.39 -6.76
C ARG A 307 10.39 -3.80 -6.27
N ALA A 308 9.92 -4.12 -5.08
CA ALA A 308 9.98 -5.47 -4.53
C ALA A 308 9.25 -6.49 -5.42
N PHE A 309 8.03 -6.16 -5.85
CA PHE A 309 7.24 -7.02 -6.73
C PHE A 309 7.90 -7.23 -8.10
N GLU A 310 8.41 -6.17 -8.75
CA GLU A 310 9.10 -6.29 -10.05
C GLU A 310 10.34 -7.21 -9.97
N LEU A 311 11.10 -7.09 -8.88
CA LEU A 311 12.25 -7.96 -8.64
C LEU A 311 11.82 -9.39 -8.35
N ALA A 312 10.74 -9.58 -7.56
CA ALA A 312 10.19 -10.90 -7.27
C ALA A 312 9.64 -11.61 -8.49
N PHE A 313 8.94 -10.87 -9.36
CA PHE A 313 8.45 -11.39 -10.63
C PHE A 313 9.62 -11.83 -11.52
N SER A 314 10.65 -10.99 -11.65
CA SER A 314 11.85 -11.31 -12.43
C SER A 314 12.59 -12.53 -11.86
N THR A 315 12.66 -12.65 -10.53
CA THR A 315 13.28 -13.79 -9.84
C THR A 315 12.52 -15.07 -10.12
N ALA A 316 11.19 -15.05 -9.98
CA ALA A 316 10.35 -16.20 -10.29
C ALA A 316 10.42 -16.60 -11.77
N TYR A 317 10.45 -15.61 -12.69
CA TYR A 317 10.55 -15.87 -14.12
C TYR A 317 11.89 -16.54 -14.48
N VAL A 318 13.00 -16.04 -13.94
CA VAL A 318 14.35 -16.64 -14.16
C VAL A 318 14.44 -18.03 -13.55
N PHE A 319 13.88 -18.21 -12.34
CA PHE A 319 13.91 -19.49 -11.65
C PHE A 319 13.05 -20.57 -12.32
N ALA A 320 11.79 -20.25 -12.65
CA ALA A 320 10.83 -21.21 -13.19
C ALA A 320 10.90 -21.36 -14.72
N GLY A 321 11.44 -20.37 -15.44
CA GLY A 321 11.44 -20.34 -16.90
C GLY A 321 10.05 -20.15 -17.52
N LEU A 322 9.05 -19.74 -16.72
CA LEU A 322 7.67 -19.53 -17.10
C LEU A 322 7.16 -18.21 -16.55
N VAL A 323 6.12 -17.65 -17.16
CA VAL A 323 5.47 -16.41 -16.71
C VAL A 323 4.85 -16.62 -15.33
N PRO A 324 5.30 -15.94 -14.26
CA PRO A 324 4.71 -16.05 -12.94
C PRO A 324 3.32 -15.41 -12.88
N CYS A 325 2.41 -16.04 -12.16
CA CYS A 325 1.12 -15.44 -11.83
C CYS A 325 1.15 -14.89 -10.39
N PHE A 326 0.59 -13.70 -10.19
CA PHE A 326 0.42 -13.15 -8.85
C PHE A 326 -0.68 -13.92 -8.09
N LEU A 327 -0.40 -14.32 -6.85
CA LEU A 327 -1.36 -15.01 -5.98
C LEU A 327 -1.64 -14.17 -4.73
N GLU A 328 -0.59 -13.88 -3.97
CA GLU A 328 -0.71 -13.15 -2.72
C GLU A 328 0.60 -12.46 -2.35
N VAL A 329 0.48 -11.43 -1.51
CA VAL A 329 1.59 -10.88 -0.72
C VAL A 329 1.32 -11.22 0.73
N ASP A 330 2.28 -11.89 1.37
CA ASP A 330 2.25 -12.14 2.81
C ASP A 330 2.50 -10.86 3.62
N HIS A 331 2.51 -10.97 4.94
CA HIS A 331 2.67 -9.82 5.84
C HIS A 331 3.99 -9.07 5.59
N VAL A 332 3.89 -7.76 5.34
CA VAL A 332 5.02 -6.84 5.12
C VAL A 332 5.13 -5.88 6.30
N ASP A 333 6.29 -5.84 6.97
CA ASP A 333 6.59 -4.89 8.06
C ASP A 333 7.54 -3.77 7.55
N PHE A 334 7.13 -2.50 7.66
CA PHE A 334 8.02 -1.35 7.38
C PHE A 334 8.77 -0.93 8.65
N LEU A 335 9.92 -1.57 8.88
CA LEU A 335 10.67 -1.43 10.13
C LEU A 335 11.26 -0.03 10.35
N ARG A 336 11.73 0.62 9.28
CA ARG A 336 12.41 1.91 9.35
C ARG A 336 11.93 2.82 8.21
N PRO A 337 11.77 4.13 8.47
CA PRO A 337 11.51 5.08 7.39
C PRO A 337 12.72 5.15 6.46
N VAL A 338 12.48 5.09 5.15
CA VAL A 338 13.53 5.24 4.15
C VAL A 338 13.69 6.73 3.84
N SER A 339 14.78 7.32 4.35
CA SER A 339 15.20 8.70 4.08
C SER A 339 16.44 8.80 3.20
N THR A 340 17.09 7.66 2.93
CA THR A 340 18.33 7.57 2.14
C THR A 340 18.04 7.49 0.65
N PHE A 341 19.01 7.94 -0.15
CA PHE A 341 18.89 7.94 -1.60
C PHE A 341 19.16 6.58 -2.24
N LEU A 342 19.76 5.61 -1.54
CA LEU A 342 20.02 4.28 -2.07
C LEU A 342 19.14 3.26 -1.36
N LEU A 343 18.40 2.47 -2.15
CA LEU A 343 17.64 1.31 -1.73
C LEU A 343 18.23 0.07 -2.40
N SER A 344 18.54 -0.96 -1.61
CA SER A 344 18.86 -2.29 -2.12
C SER A 344 17.71 -3.21 -1.78
N VAL A 345 17.20 -3.91 -2.79
CA VAL A 345 16.16 -4.93 -2.67
C VAL A 345 16.78 -6.24 -3.12
N GLN A 346 16.52 -7.31 -2.37
CA GLN A 346 17.05 -8.64 -2.64
C GLN A 346 15.88 -9.60 -2.59
N VAL A 347 15.76 -10.49 -3.57
CA VAL A 347 14.69 -11.48 -3.59
C VAL A 347 15.29 -12.86 -3.81
N LEU A 348 14.75 -13.84 -3.08
CA LEU A 348 15.06 -15.25 -3.18
C LEU A 348 13.82 -15.99 -3.65
N ALA A 349 13.98 -16.99 -4.53
CA ALA A 349 12.88 -17.91 -4.87
C ALA A 349 13.01 -19.20 -4.05
N LEU A 350 11.93 -19.58 -3.38
CA LEU A 350 11.80 -20.84 -2.65
C LEU A 350 10.54 -21.55 -3.16
N ASN A 351 10.72 -22.60 -3.96
CA ASN A 351 9.63 -23.33 -4.61
C ASN A 351 8.70 -22.37 -5.39
N SER A 352 7.43 -22.27 -4.98
CA SER A 352 6.41 -21.40 -5.58
C SER A 352 6.30 -20.02 -4.93
N LEU A 353 7.24 -19.65 -4.04
CA LEU A 353 7.22 -18.42 -3.27
C LEU A 353 8.46 -17.57 -3.57
N CYS A 354 8.28 -16.25 -3.61
CA CYS A 354 9.39 -15.29 -3.58
C CYS A 354 9.47 -14.64 -2.20
N LEU A 355 10.64 -14.68 -1.59
CA LEU A 355 10.95 -14.05 -0.32
C LEU A 355 11.73 -12.76 -0.58
N ILE A 356 11.20 -11.64 -0.09
CA ILE A 356 11.69 -10.28 -0.34
C ILE A 356 12.30 -9.70 0.93
#